data_AF-A0A7M1UUD4-F1
#
_entry.id   AF-A0A7M1UUD4-F1
#
_cell.length_a   1.000
_cell.length_b   1.000
_cell.length_c   1.000
_cell.angle_alpha   90.00
_cell.angle_beta   90.00
_cell.angle_gamma   90.00
#
_symmetry.space_group_name_H-M   'P 1'
#
loop_
_entity.id
_entity.type
_entity.pdbx_description
1 polymer ?
#
loop_
_entity_poly.entity_id
_entity_poly.type
_entity_poly.pdbx_seq_one_letter_code
_entity_poly.pdbx_strand_id
1 'polypeptide(L)'
;MKSLVDKYEETLSQAKVATGYVGVDDNRVMVFLKGLDKLLEESALLSLNPDRFSKQYLTSNLGRFVRAYYSYLKIIGIPYLIDLLEELLEKLENSTCKECVDKTRSLITGFNQLLGTLRSREEPL
;
A
#
# COMPACT_ATOMS: atom_id res chain seq x y z
N MET A 1 4.50 -6.69 11.36
CA MET A 1 5.22 -6.33 10.12
C MET A 1 5.14 -7.42 9.08
N LYS A 2 5.55 -8.68 9.35
CA LYS A 2 5.31 -9.81 8.43
C LYS A 2 3.85 -9.89 7.96
N SER A 3 2.89 -9.89 8.89
CA SER A 3 1.46 -9.87 8.56
C SER A 3 1.03 -8.70 7.66
N LEU A 4 1.73 -7.56 7.70
CA LEU A 4 1.42 -6.44 6.82
C LEU A 4 1.98 -6.68 5.42
N VAL A 5 3.20 -7.25 5.31
CA VAL A 5 3.76 -7.70 4.04
C VAL A 5 2.85 -8.75 3.38
N ASP A 6 2.42 -9.75 4.15
CA ASP A 6 1.50 -10.79 3.66
C ASP A 6 0.20 -10.16 3.11
N LYS A 7 -0.35 -9.13 3.79
CA LYS A 7 -1.52 -8.38 3.31
C LYS A 7 -1.25 -7.60 2.02
N TYR A 8 -0.07 -7.02 1.85
CA TYR A 8 0.32 -6.38 0.59
C TYR A 8 0.39 -7.40 -0.54
N GLU A 9 1.02 -8.55 -0.34
CA GLU A 9 1.11 -9.61 -1.36
C GLU A 9 -0.28 -10.13 -1.78
N GLU A 10 -1.18 -10.31 -0.81
CA GLU A 10 -2.57 -10.67 -1.08
C GLU A 10 -3.29 -9.56 -1.86
N THR A 11 -3.14 -8.31 -1.43
CA THR A 11 -3.78 -7.14 -2.05
C THR A 11 -3.32 -6.95 -3.49
N LEU A 12 -2.02 -7.10 -3.76
CA LEU A 12 -1.46 -7.02 -5.12
C LEU A 12 -2.04 -8.09 -6.04
N SER A 13 -2.32 -9.28 -5.49
CA SER A 13 -2.99 -10.35 -6.23
C SER A 13 -4.46 -10.01 -6.51
N GLN A 14 -5.16 -9.45 -5.53
CA GLN A 14 -6.57 -9.04 -5.66
C GLN A 14 -6.75 -7.85 -6.61
N ALA A 15 -5.82 -6.90 -6.64
CA ALA A 15 -5.85 -5.74 -7.53
C ALA A 15 -5.94 -6.15 -9.00
N LYS A 16 -5.16 -7.18 -9.40
CA LYS A 16 -5.22 -7.74 -10.76
C LYS A 16 -6.61 -8.27 -11.10
N VAL A 17 -7.26 -8.95 -10.15
CA VAL A 17 -8.62 -9.46 -10.33
C VAL A 17 -9.63 -8.30 -10.42
N ALA A 18 -9.50 -7.28 -9.55
CA ALA A 18 -10.39 -6.13 -9.52
C ALA A 18 -10.43 -5.37 -10.85
N THR A 19 -9.30 -5.26 -11.55
CA THR A 19 -9.25 -4.62 -12.88
C THR A 19 -10.11 -5.34 -13.92
N GLY A 20 -10.36 -6.65 -13.75
CA GLY A 20 -11.24 -7.43 -14.63
C GLY A 20 -12.74 -7.20 -14.39
N TYR A 21 -13.11 -6.54 -13.29
CA TYR A 21 -14.51 -6.22 -12.98
C TYR A 21 -14.94 -4.81 -13.43
N VAL A 22 -14.01 -3.98 -13.92
CA VAL A 22 -14.34 -2.62 -14.38
C VAL A 22 -15.35 -2.67 -15.53
N GLY A 23 -16.47 -1.95 -15.39
CA GLY A 23 -17.55 -1.93 -16.39
C GLY A 23 -18.38 -3.22 -16.44
N VAL A 24 -18.09 -4.19 -15.57
CA VAL A 24 -18.83 -5.44 -15.42
C VAL A 24 -19.55 -5.50 -14.07
N ASP A 25 -18.84 -5.19 -12.98
CA ASP A 25 -19.34 -5.23 -11.61
C ASP A 25 -18.63 -4.17 -10.74
N ASP A 26 -19.16 -2.94 -10.81
CA ASP A 26 -18.62 -1.79 -10.08
C ASP A 26 -18.65 -1.98 -8.55
N ASN A 27 -19.58 -2.81 -8.03
CA ASN A 27 -19.66 -3.10 -6.60
C ASN A 27 -18.45 -3.90 -6.13
N ARG A 28 -17.98 -4.88 -6.92
CA ARG A 28 -16.76 -5.64 -6.59
C ARG A 28 -15.52 -4.76 -6.61
N VAL A 29 -15.42 -3.85 -7.58
CA VAL A 29 -14.33 -2.87 -7.63
C VAL A 29 -14.38 -2.00 -6.37
N MET A 30 -15.55 -1.49 -6.00
CA MET A 30 -15.71 -0.67 -4.80
C MET A 30 -15.38 -1.42 -3.50
N VAL A 31 -15.77 -2.69 -3.37
CA VAL A 31 -15.41 -3.52 -2.20
C VAL A 31 -13.90 -3.68 -2.08
N PHE A 32 -13.21 -3.94 -3.19
CA PHE A 32 -11.76 -3.99 -3.23
C PHE A 32 -11.15 -2.64 -2.77
N LEU A 33 -11.61 -1.52 -3.36
CA LEU A 33 -11.12 -0.19 -3.00
C LEU A 33 -11.33 0.15 -1.52
N LYS A 34 -12.48 -0.19 -0.93
CA LYS A 34 -12.75 -0.02 0.51
C LYS A 34 -11.83 -0.87 1.38
N GLY A 35 -11.44 -2.06 0.91
CA GLY A 35 -10.45 -2.89 1.59
C GLY A 35 -9.08 -2.20 1.72
N LEU A 36 -8.73 -1.33 0.78
CA LEU A 36 -7.45 -0.61 0.76
C LEU A 36 -7.36 0.49 1.82
N ASP A 37 -8.47 1.06 2.28
CA ASP A 37 -8.46 2.06 3.37
C ASP A 37 -7.83 1.48 4.63
N LYS A 38 -8.25 0.27 5.00
CA LYS A 38 -7.71 -0.43 6.16
C LYS A 38 -6.23 -0.74 5.99
N LEU A 39 -5.81 -1.13 4.79
CA LEU A 39 -4.40 -1.38 4.50
C LEU A 39 -3.57 -0.09 4.66
N LEU A 40 -4.09 1.04 4.15
CA LEU A 40 -3.44 2.35 4.28
C LEU A 40 -3.32 2.77 5.74
N GLU A 41 -4.39 2.65 6.53
CA GLU A 41 -4.39 2.95 7.97
C GLU A 41 -3.37 2.10 8.75
N GLU A 42 -3.37 0.78 8.53
CA GLU A 42 -2.42 -0.13 9.16
C GLU A 42 -0.97 0.19 8.75
N SER A 43 -0.77 0.63 7.51
CA SER A 43 0.55 1.00 6.99
C SER A 43 1.03 2.35 7.50
N ALA A 44 0.12 3.29 7.79
CA ALA A 44 0.45 4.56 8.42
C ALA A 44 1.08 4.37 9.81
N LEU A 45 0.73 3.31 10.54
CA LEU A 45 1.36 2.97 11.82
C LEU A 45 2.87 2.67 11.70
N LEU A 46 3.35 2.28 10.52
CA LEU A 46 4.79 2.13 10.25
C LEU A 46 5.52 3.46 10.40
N SER A 47 4.87 4.57 10.02
CA SER A 47 5.44 5.91 10.13
C SER A 47 5.50 6.41 11.57
N LEU A 48 4.90 5.74 12.54
CA LEU A 48 4.87 6.21 13.93
C LEU A 48 5.96 5.59 14.82
N ASN A 49 6.72 4.59 14.36
CA ASN A 49 7.66 3.85 15.22
C ASN A 49 9.08 3.53 14.64
N PRO A 50 9.80 4.44 13.92
CA PRO A 50 11.16 4.11 13.51
C PRO A 50 12.17 4.12 14.68
N ASP A 51 12.04 5.06 15.62
CA ASP A 51 13.08 5.33 16.64
C ASP A 51 12.99 4.50 17.93
N ARG A 52 12.07 3.54 18.01
CA ARG A 52 11.88 2.73 19.23
C ARG A 52 12.84 1.54 19.34
N PHE A 53 13.63 1.28 18.30
CA PHE A 53 14.53 0.14 18.28
C PHE A 53 15.95 0.60 18.60
N SER A 54 16.45 0.20 19.79
CA SER A 54 17.82 0.49 20.19
C SER A 54 18.84 -0.03 19.15
N LYS A 55 20.03 0.57 19.07
CA LYS A 55 21.12 0.10 18.17
C LYS A 55 21.40 -1.40 18.30
N GLN A 56 21.23 -1.96 19.49
CA GLN A 56 21.40 -3.39 19.77
C GLN A 56 20.26 -4.24 19.19
N TYR A 57 19.04 -3.70 19.12
CA TYR A 57 17.93 -4.34 18.43
C TYR A 57 18.15 -4.37 16.93
N LEU A 58 18.68 -3.29 16.34
CA LEU A 58 18.95 -3.20 14.90
C LEU A 58 19.92 -4.29 14.44
N THR A 59 20.97 -4.62 15.22
CA THR A 59 21.96 -5.65 14.87
C THR A 59 21.50 -7.09 15.15
N SER A 60 20.39 -7.28 15.87
CA SER A 60 19.80 -8.60 16.11
C SER A 60 19.17 -9.21 14.85
N ASN A 61 18.99 -10.54 14.83
CA ASN A 61 18.24 -11.23 13.77
C ASN A 61 16.85 -10.62 13.57
N LEU A 62 16.17 -10.29 14.66
CA LEU A 62 14.84 -9.69 14.63
C LEU A 62 14.86 -8.30 13.98
N GLY A 63 15.83 -7.45 14.33
CA GLY A 63 16.01 -6.14 13.71
C GLY A 63 16.33 -6.22 12.22
N ARG A 64 17.09 -7.23 11.79
CA ARG A 64 17.32 -7.50 10.36
C ARG A 64 16.03 -7.87 9.63
N PHE A 65 15.20 -8.74 10.19
CA PHE A 65 13.90 -9.10 9.58
C PHE A 65 12.95 -7.91 9.50
N VAL A 66 12.85 -7.11 10.58
CA VAL A 66 12.01 -5.90 10.59
C VAL A 66 12.45 -4.91 9.50
N ARG A 67 13.76 -4.67 9.35
CA ARG A 67 14.31 -3.83 8.28
C ARG A 67 14.04 -4.39 6.89
N ALA A 68 14.17 -5.70 6.70
CA ALA A 68 13.86 -6.34 5.43
C ALA A 68 12.39 -6.14 5.03
N TYR A 69 11.45 -6.35 5.96
CA TYR A 69 10.02 -6.12 5.70
C TYR A 69 9.70 -4.65 5.47
N TYR A 70 10.30 -3.74 6.24
CA TYR A 70 10.14 -2.30 6.04
C TYR A 70 10.65 -1.88 4.66
N SER A 71 11.85 -2.32 4.27
CA SER A 71 12.44 -2.06 2.96
C SER A 71 11.59 -2.63 1.83
N TYR A 72 11.06 -3.84 1.99
CA TYR A 72 10.13 -4.42 1.02
C TYR A 72 8.92 -3.52 0.79
N LEU A 73 8.24 -3.08 1.85
CA LEU A 73 7.06 -2.21 1.72
C LEU A 73 7.41 -0.86 1.08
N LYS A 74 8.52 -0.25 1.50
CA LYS A 74 8.98 1.06 1.00
C LYS A 74 9.43 1.03 -0.46
N ILE A 75 10.10 -0.04 -0.88
CA ILE A 75 10.76 -0.11 -2.19
C ILE A 75 9.89 -0.83 -3.22
N ILE A 76 9.10 -1.82 -2.80
CA ILE A 76 8.37 -2.72 -3.70
C ILE A 76 6.86 -2.65 -3.44
N GLY A 77 6.41 -2.99 -2.22
CA GLY A 77 4.98 -3.21 -1.94
C GLY A 77 4.10 -2.00 -2.18
N ILE A 78 4.42 -0.85 -1.57
CA ILE A 78 3.64 0.40 -1.73
C ILE A 78 3.76 0.96 -3.15
N PRO A 79 4.97 1.12 -3.73
CA PRO A 79 5.10 1.61 -5.10
C PRO A 79 4.31 0.78 -6.10
N TYR A 80 4.42 -0.55 -6.04
CA TYR A 80 3.73 -1.41 -7.00
C TYR A 80 2.21 -1.38 -6.84
N LEU A 81 1.70 -1.22 -5.61
CA LEU A 81 0.26 -1.03 -5.40
C LEU A 81 -0.23 0.30 -6.00
N ILE A 82 0.57 1.37 -5.93
CA ILE A 82 0.25 2.67 -6.56
C ILE A 82 0.16 2.49 -8.08
N ASP A 83 1.14 1.84 -8.71
CA ASP A 83 1.13 1.59 -10.15
C ASP A 83 -0.15 0.83 -10.59
N LEU A 84 -0.55 -0.20 -9.83
CA LEU A 84 -1.77 -0.95 -10.10
C LEU A 84 -3.04 -0.12 -9.91
N LEU A 85 -3.05 0.84 -8.98
CA LEU A 85 -4.17 1.77 -8.81
C LEU A 85 -4.24 2.80 -9.93
N GLU A 86 -3.10 3.24 -10.46
CA GLU A 86 -3.04 4.12 -11.63
C GLU A 86 -3.57 3.39 -12.88
N GLU A 87 -3.14 2.14 -13.12
CA GLU A 87 -3.72 1.30 -14.18
C GLU A 87 -5.23 1.09 -14.02
N LEU A 88 -5.70 0.88 -12.77
CA LEU A 88 -7.13 0.77 -12.48
C LEU A 88 -7.86 2.09 -12.77
N LEU A 89 -7.27 3.23 -12.42
CA LEU A 89 -7.84 4.55 -12.65
C LEU A 89 -8.04 4.81 -14.15
N GLU A 90 -7.03 4.52 -14.98
CA GLU A 90 -7.13 4.67 -16.45
C GLU A 90 -8.31 3.88 -17.03
N LYS A 91 -8.55 2.67 -16.52
CA LYS A 91 -9.71 1.86 -16.92
C LYS A 91 -11.02 2.45 -16.41
N LEU A 92 -11.04 2.96 -15.18
CA LEU A 92 -12.22 3.54 -14.56
C LEU A 92 -12.63 4.89 -15.18
N GLU A 93 -11.71 5.65 -15.77
CA GLU A 93 -12.04 6.93 -16.44
C GLU A 93 -13.01 6.75 -17.61
N ASN A 94 -13.04 5.56 -18.20
CA ASN A 94 -14.01 5.19 -19.24
C ASN A 94 -15.26 4.49 -18.68
N SER A 95 -15.36 4.32 -17.36
CA SER A 95 -16.47 3.64 -16.68
C SER A 95 -17.53 4.62 -16.17
N THR A 96 -18.71 4.10 -15.82
CA THR A 96 -19.79 4.87 -15.19
C THR A 96 -19.61 5.05 -13.68
N CYS A 97 -18.66 4.34 -13.04
CA CYS A 97 -18.48 4.38 -11.60
C CYS A 97 -17.64 5.58 -11.14
N LYS A 98 -18.28 6.76 -11.04
CA LYS A 98 -17.62 7.97 -10.53
C LYS A 98 -17.06 7.81 -9.12
N GLU A 99 -17.80 7.13 -8.23
CA GLU A 99 -17.33 6.88 -6.87
C GLU A 99 -16.05 6.03 -6.86
N CYS A 100 -15.93 5.05 -7.77
CA CYS A 100 -14.72 4.25 -7.91
C CYS A 100 -13.52 5.11 -8.35
N VAL A 101 -13.73 6.02 -9.30
CA VAL A 101 -12.70 6.97 -9.77
C VAL A 101 -12.20 7.85 -8.62
N ASP A 102 -13.12 8.50 -7.91
CA ASP A 102 -12.79 9.41 -6.81
C ASP A 102 -12.07 8.66 -5.68
N LYS A 103 -12.54 7.45 -5.35
CA LYS A 103 -11.93 6.61 -4.33
C LYS A 103 -10.53 6.16 -4.72
N THR A 104 -10.33 5.76 -5.97
CA THR A 104 -9.01 5.33 -6.49
C THR A 104 -8.01 6.50 -6.43
N ARG A 105 -8.41 7.71 -6.85
CA ARG A 105 -7.58 8.92 -6.75
C ARG A 105 -7.22 9.27 -5.31
N SER A 106 -8.17 9.14 -4.39
CA SER A 106 -7.94 9.35 -2.96
C SER A 106 -6.92 8.36 -2.39
N LEU A 107 -7.03 7.07 -2.74
CA LEU A 107 -6.11 6.03 -2.31
C LEU A 107 -4.70 6.22 -2.88
N ILE A 108 -4.56 6.52 -4.17
CA ILE A 108 -3.27 6.87 -4.80
C ILE A 108 -2.61 8.02 -4.05
N THR A 109 -3.37 9.08 -3.73
CA THR A 109 -2.88 10.21 -2.95
C THR A 109 -2.39 9.78 -1.57
N GLY A 110 -3.19 8.98 -0.85
CA GLY A 110 -2.88 8.49 0.48
C GLY A 110 -1.62 7.62 0.52
N PHE A 111 -1.49 6.66 -0.40
CA PHE A 111 -0.30 5.82 -0.49
C PHE A 111 0.94 6.59 -0.93
N ASN A 112 0.82 7.59 -1.81
CA ASN A 112 1.93 8.48 -2.17
C ASN A 112 2.41 9.31 -0.97
N GLN A 113 1.50 9.85 -0.16
CA GLN A 113 1.85 10.58 1.06
C GLN A 113 2.54 9.67 2.08
N LEU A 114 2.03 8.44 2.25
CA LEU A 114 2.68 7.43 3.09
C LEU A 114 4.08 7.13 2.60
N LEU A 115 4.24 6.83 1.30
CA LEU A 115 5.54 6.52 0.70
C LEU A 115 6.54 7.67 0.86
N GLY A 116 6.10 8.90 0.64
CA GLY A 116 6.89 10.10 0.87
C GLY A 116 7.36 10.22 2.32
N THR A 117 6.48 9.94 3.28
CA THR A 117 6.79 9.93 4.72
C THR A 117 7.79 8.83 5.08
N LEU A 118 7.68 7.65 4.49
CA LEU A 118 8.61 6.53 4.73
C LEU A 118 9.99 6.75 4.10
N ARG A 119 10.06 7.52 3.00
CA ARG A 119 11.30 7.85 2.29
C ARG A 119 12.03 9.03 2.91
N SER A 120 11.33 10.07 3.39
CA SER A 120 11.96 11.27 3.97
C SER A 120 12.67 11.02 5.30
N ARG A 121 12.40 9.88 5.95
CA ARG A 121 12.97 9.50 7.24
C ARG A 121 14.23 8.64 7.10
N GLU A 122 15.15 9.01 6.21
CA GLU A 122 16.40 8.26 6.04
C GLU A 122 17.14 8.07 7.38
N GLU A 123 17.49 6.80 7.64
CA GLU A 123 18.26 6.35 8.80
C GLU A 123 19.69 6.92 8.72
N PRO A 124 20.24 7.51 9.81
CA PRO A 124 21.66 7.80 9.85
C PRO A 124 22.44 6.48 9.78
N LEU A 125 23.32 6.37 8.77
CA LEU A 125 24.30 5.29 8.59
C LEU A 125 25.17 5.08 9.84
#